data_AF-A0A9E3RZ77-F1
#
_entry.id   AF-A0A9E3RZ77-F1
#
_cell.length_a   1.000
_cell.length_b   1.000
_cell.length_c   1.000
_cell.angle_alpha   90.00
_cell.angle_beta   90.00
_cell.angle_gamma   90.00
#
_symmetry.space_group_name_H-M   'P 1'
#
loop_
_entity.id
_entity.type
_entity.pdbx_description
1 polymer ?
#
loop_
_entity_poly.entity_id
_entity_poly.type
_entity_poly.pdbx_seq_one_letter_code
_entity_poly.pdbx_strand_id
1 'polypeptide(L)'
;TVANDTVASRSDDPPKPSVRQKESNDSETRPLDGEEAKSLSEEVNLSALPTLSESERLRLDLPKLKINMVGLSTKRQPHPSALINLNKVYVGENIPNTDARLIAVELRGVGIEINGRRYFLPK
;
A
#
# COMPACT_ATOMS: atom_id res chain seq x y z
N THR A 1 -59.26 35.90 -33.10
CA THR A 1 -59.09 35.64 -31.66
C THR A 1 -57.67 35.17 -31.43
N VAL A 2 -56.94 35.94 -30.61
CA VAL A 2 -55.73 35.68 -29.80
C VAL A 2 -55.38 34.19 -29.57
N ALA A 3 -54.13 33.72 -29.42
CA ALA A 3 -52.88 34.28 -28.89
C ALA A 3 -51.68 33.52 -29.52
N ASN A 4 -50.59 34.17 -29.94
CA ASN A 4 -49.37 34.49 -29.18
C ASN A 4 -48.81 33.33 -28.35
N ASP A 5 -47.72 32.73 -28.83
CA ASP A 5 -46.65 32.22 -27.97
C ASP A 5 -45.30 32.72 -28.53
N THR A 6 -44.55 33.35 -27.64
CA THR A 6 -43.48 34.31 -27.87
C THR A 6 -42.36 33.92 -26.91
N VAL A 7 -41.14 33.79 -27.45
CA VAL A 7 -39.82 33.98 -26.78
C VAL A 7 -39.37 32.81 -25.90
N ALA A 8 -38.14 32.28 -26.04
CA ALA A 8 -36.87 33.02 -26.00
C ALA A 8 -35.80 32.36 -26.90
N SER A 9 -35.17 33.10 -27.83
CA SER A 9 -33.88 33.81 -27.61
C SER A 9 -32.74 32.82 -27.24
N ARG A 10 -31.62 32.73 -27.97
CA ARG A 10 -30.70 33.84 -28.21
C ARG A 10 -29.47 33.35 -29.01
N SER A 11 -28.94 34.25 -29.83
CA SER A 11 -27.51 34.48 -30.12
C SER A 11 -26.81 33.52 -31.09
N ASP A 12 -26.53 33.92 -32.33
CA ASP A 12 -25.41 34.81 -32.76
C ASP A 12 -24.02 34.21 -32.46
N ASP A 13 -23.36 33.76 -33.56
CA ASP A 13 -21.94 33.89 -33.94
C ASP A 13 -20.80 33.58 -32.91
N PRO A 14 -19.51 33.37 -33.28
CA PRO A 14 -18.86 33.18 -34.58
C PRO A 14 -17.91 31.92 -34.54
N PRO A 15 -16.88 31.74 -35.41
CA PRO A 15 -16.23 30.45 -35.67
C PRO A 15 -15.17 30.03 -34.64
N LYS A 16 -14.82 28.74 -34.70
CA LYS A 16 -13.82 28.06 -33.87
C LYS A 16 -12.49 28.84 -33.78
N PRO A 17 -11.98 29.13 -32.58
CA PRO A 17 -10.62 29.64 -32.45
C PRO A 17 -9.61 28.50 -32.67
N SER A 18 -8.70 28.77 -33.60
CA SER A 18 -7.50 28.01 -33.88
C SER A 18 -6.57 28.08 -32.66
N VAL A 19 -6.47 26.99 -31.89
CA VAL A 19 -5.47 26.88 -30.83
C VAL A 19 -4.16 26.47 -31.46
N ARG A 20 -3.35 27.49 -31.73
CA ARG A 20 -1.91 27.44 -31.96
C ARG A 20 -1.23 26.84 -30.74
N GLN A 21 -0.82 25.57 -30.81
CA GLN A 21 0.27 25.06 -29.96
C GLN A 21 1.54 25.03 -30.81
N LYS A 22 2.31 26.13 -30.71
CA LYS A 22 3.75 26.06 -30.81
C LYS A 22 4.25 26.12 -29.37
N GLU A 23 4.89 25.07 -28.90
CA GLU A 23 6.22 25.18 -28.30
C GLU A 23 6.81 23.80 -28.14
N SER A 24 7.70 23.51 -29.09
CA SER A 24 8.80 22.58 -29.02
C SER A 24 9.57 22.73 -27.71
N ASN A 25 9.70 21.65 -26.96
CA ASN A 25 10.89 21.41 -26.14
C ASN A 25 11.40 20.02 -26.49
N ASP A 26 12.33 20.03 -27.44
CA ASP A 26 13.41 19.06 -27.52
C ASP A 26 14.22 19.19 -26.22
N SER A 27 14.29 18.12 -25.43
CA SER A 27 15.44 17.80 -24.58
C SER A 27 15.19 16.53 -23.78
N GLU A 28 16.17 15.64 -23.90
CA GLU A 28 16.67 14.83 -22.80
C GLU A 28 15.95 13.51 -22.52
N THR A 29 16.51 12.49 -23.15
CA THR A 29 16.57 11.12 -22.65
C THR A 29 16.75 11.13 -21.14
N ARG A 30 15.71 10.76 -20.40
CA ARG A 30 15.86 10.31 -19.01
C ARG A 30 15.40 8.87 -18.95
N PRO A 31 16.17 8.00 -18.30
CA PRO A 31 15.99 6.57 -18.46
C PRO A 31 14.61 6.18 -17.94
N LEU A 32 14.08 5.10 -18.50
CA LEU A 32 13.10 4.28 -17.82
C LEU A 32 13.79 3.62 -16.62
N ASP A 33 14.15 4.44 -15.63
CA ASP A 33 14.42 3.96 -14.30
C ASP A 33 13.04 3.65 -13.75
N GLY A 34 12.50 2.50 -14.17
CA GLY A 34 11.52 1.80 -13.39
C GLY A 34 12.09 1.82 -12.00
N GLU A 35 11.46 2.59 -11.10
CA GLU A 35 11.73 2.49 -9.69
C GLU A 35 11.75 1.01 -9.43
N GLU A 36 12.97 0.51 -9.20
CA GLU A 36 13.21 -0.76 -8.59
C GLU A 36 12.17 -0.81 -7.49
N ALA A 37 11.14 -1.63 -7.69
CA ALA A 37 10.44 -2.27 -6.60
C ALA A 37 11.55 -3.06 -5.92
N LYS A 38 12.30 -2.31 -5.10
CA LYS A 38 13.46 -2.70 -4.36
C LYS A 38 12.98 -3.97 -3.70
N SER A 39 13.53 -5.09 -4.15
CA SER A 39 13.31 -6.40 -3.56
C SER A 39 13.84 -6.32 -2.14
N LEU A 40 13.09 -5.63 -1.27
CA LEU A 40 13.26 -5.51 0.16
C LEU A 40 12.64 -6.74 0.81
N SER A 41 12.83 -7.90 0.21
CA SER A 41 13.13 -9.08 1.01
C SER A 41 14.58 -8.93 1.43
N GLU A 42 14.88 -7.98 2.34
CA GLU A 42 15.92 -8.30 3.32
C GLU A 42 15.50 -9.67 3.83
N GLU A 43 16.34 -10.68 3.61
CA GLU A 43 16.04 -12.04 4.03
C GLU A 43 16.08 -12.04 5.56
N VAL A 44 14.98 -11.61 6.17
CA VAL A 44 14.84 -11.51 7.62
C VAL A 44 14.84 -12.93 8.13
N ASN A 45 15.94 -13.32 8.75
CA ASN A 45 16.06 -14.63 9.37
C ASN A 45 15.14 -14.70 10.61
N LEU A 46 13.91 -15.19 10.44
CA LEU A 46 12.93 -15.23 11.52
C LEU A 46 13.36 -16.16 12.66
N SER A 47 14.16 -17.20 12.37
CA SER A 47 14.72 -18.09 13.40
C SER A 47 15.71 -17.44 14.35
N ALA A 48 16.33 -16.31 13.96
CA ALA A 48 17.25 -15.56 14.79
C ALA A 48 16.56 -14.48 15.65
N LEU A 49 15.27 -14.22 15.40
CA LEU A 49 14.54 -13.19 16.13
C LEU A 49 14.06 -13.70 17.50
N PRO A 50 14.08 -12.84 18.53
CA PRO A 50 13.49 -13.19 19.81
C PRO A 50 11.97 -13.38 19.66
N THR A 51 11.45 -14.45 20.24
CA THR A 51 10.00 -14.68 20.30
C THR A 51 9.34 -13.64 21.20
N LEU A 52 8.31 -12.98 20.68
CA LEU A 52 7.55 -11.99 21.41
C LEU A 52 6.77 -12.66 22.55
N SER A 53 7.24 -12.45 23.79
CA SER A 53 6.57 -13.00 24.98
C SER A 53 5.26 -12.26 25.30
N GLU A 54 4.36 -12.86 26.08
CA GLU A 54 3.14 -12.18 26.54
C GLU A 54 3.43 -10.92 27.35
N SER A 55 4.51 -10.93 28.14
CA SER A 55 4.97 -9.76 28.89
C SER A 55 5.41 -8.63 27.97
N GLU A 56 6.10 -8.94 26.86
CA GLU A 56 6.46 -7.94 25.86
C GLU A 56 5.26 -7.44 25.08
N ARG A 57 4.29 -8.30 24.76
CA ARG A 57 3.03 -7.89 24.12
C ARG A 57 2.26 -6.88 24.95
N LEU A 58 2.20 -7.08 26.28
CA LEU A 58 1.58 -6.12 27.19
C LEU A 58 2.35 -4.80 27.26
N ARG A 59 3.70 -4.85 27.29
CA ARG A 59 4.55 -3.66 27.34
C ARG A 59 4.52 -2.84 26.05
N LEU A 60 4.31 -3.50 24.91
CA LEU A 60 4.33 -2.92 23.57
C LEU A 60 2.93 -2.59 23.04
N ASP A 61 1.89 -2.71 23.87
CA ASP A 61 0.48 -2.52 23.50
C ASP A 61 0.02 -3.38 22.30
N LEU A 62 0.55 -4.61 22.23
CA LEU A 62 0.17 -5.66 21.28
C LEU A 62 -0.68 -6.80 21.91
N PRO A 63 -1.49 -6.62 22.97
CA PRO A 63 -2.14 -7.75 23.66
C PRO A 63 -3.18 -8.46 22.79
N LYS A 64 -3.74 -7.76 21.80
CA LYS A 64 -4.78 -8.27 20.91
C LYS A 64 -4.23 -8.84 19.60
N LEU A 65 -2.92 -8.78 19.37
CA LEU A 65 -2.32 -9.10 18.08
C LEU A 65 -2.39 -10.59 17.77
N LYS A 66 -3.41 -11.05 17.04
CA LYS A 66 -3.59 -12.47 16.70
C LYS A 66 -3.31 -12.70 15.22
N ILE A 67 -2.48 -13.71 14.93
CA ILE A 67 -2.27 -14.18 13.56
C ILE A 67 -3.37 -15.19 13.24
N ASN A 68 -4.26 -14.83 12.32
CA ASN A 68 -5.29 -15.74 11.83
C ASN A 68 -4.70 -16.67 10.75
N MET A 69 -3.94 -16.10 9.81
CA MET A 69 -3.41 -16.81 8.66
C MET A 69 -2.11 -16.17 8.17
N VAL A 70 -1.26 -16.98 7.56
CA VAL A 70 -0.06 -16.54 6.85
C VAL A 70 -0.23 -16.91 5.38
N GLY A 71 0.06 -15.97 4.49
CA GLY A 71 0.02 -16.11 3.05
C GLY A 71 1.43 -15.96 2.50
N LEU A 72 2.07 -17.08 2.22
CA LEU A 72 3.41 -17.10 1.64
C LEU A 72 3.40 -16.56 0.20
N SER A 73 4.56 -16.13 -0.28
CA SER A 73 4.75 -15.83 -1.69
C SER A 73 4.54 -17.09 -2.53
N THR A 74 3.65 -17.01 -3.51
CA THR A 74 3.39 -18.06 -4.50
C THR A 74 3.38 -17.46 -5.91
N LYS A 75 3.38 -18.29 -6.96
CA LYS A 75 3.27 -17.82 -8.35
C LYS A 75 2.04 -16.93 -8.61
N ARG A 76 0.97 -17.11 -7.84
CA ARG A 76 -0.27 -16.32 -7.94
C ARG A 76 -0.35 -15.15 -6.96
N GLN A 77 0.49 -15.15 -5.93
CA GLN A 77 0.56 -14.10 -4.93
C GLN A 77 2.03 -13.76 -4.69
N PRO A 78 2.61 -12.81 -5.45
CA PRO A 78 4.04 -12.53 -5.37
C PRO A 78 4.43 -11.93 -4.01
N HIS A 79 3.51 -11.20 -3.37
CA HIS A 79 3.75 -10.51 -2.11
C HIS A 79 3.28 -11.36 -0.91
N PRO A 80 4.19 -11.69 0.01
CA PRO A 80 3.82 -12.38 1.24
C PRO A 80 2.97 -11.46 2.12
N SER A 81 2.00 -12.04 2.82
CA SER A 81 1.04 -11.32 3.63
C SER A 81 0.62 -12.13 4.83
N ALA A 82 0.15 -11.48 5.89
CA ALA A 82 -0.47 -12.14 7.02
C ALA A 82 -1.87 -11.56 7.26
N LEU A 83 -2.78 -12.43 7.71
CA LEU A 83 -4.07 -12.02 8.22
C LEU A 83 -3.92 -11.84 9.73
N ILE A 84 -3.84 -10.59 10.18
CA ILE A 84 -3.62 -10.22 11.58
C ILE A 84 -4.86 -9.47 12.06
N ASN A 85 -5.49 -9.96 13.13
CA ASN A 85 -6.77 -9.42 13.61
C ASN A 85 -7.82 -9.28 12.51
N LEU A 86 -7.90 -10.27 11.61
CA LEU A 86 -8.76 -10.27 10.42
C LEU A 86 -8.45 -9.18 9.37
N ASN A 87 -7.34 -8.46 9.51
CA ASN A 87 -6.85 -7.51 8.51
C ASN A 87 -5.71 -8.14 7.71
N LYS A 88 -5.79 -8.05 6.38
CA LYS A 88 -4.70 -8.50 5.51
C LYS A 88 -3.62 -7.43 5.50
N VAL A 89 -2.41 -7.79 5.91
CA VAL A 89 -1.24 -6.91 5.97
C VAL A 89 -0.13 -7.55 5.13
N TYR A 90 0.49 -6.79 4.25
CA TYR A 90 1.62 -7.25 3.43
C TYR A 90 2.95 -7.01 4.13
N VAL A 91 3.97 -7.78 3.77
CA VAL A 91 5.34 -7.51 4.25
C VAL A 91 5.76 -6.12 3.81
N GLY A 92 6.30 -5.35 4.76
CA GLY A 92 6.64 -3.95 4.60
C GLY A 92 5.55 -2.98 5.07
N GLU A 93 4.35 -3.45 5.42
CA GLU A 93 3.24 -2.59 5.88
C GLU A 93 3.10 -2.54 7.40
N ASN A 94 2.49 -1.46 7.89
CA ASN A 94 2.11 -1.31 9.30
C ASN A 94 0.84 -2.13 9.61
N ILE A 95 0.85 -2.78 10.76
CA ILE A 95 -0.27 -3.57 11.25
C ILE A 95 -1.32 -2.61 11.83
N PRO A 96 -2.60 -2.71 11.42
CA PRO A 96 -3.64 -1.80 11.89
C PRO A 96 -3.81 -1.80 13.41
N ASN A 97 -4.00 -0.61 13.97
CA ASN A 97 -4.17 -0.35 15.41
C ASN A 97 -2.94 -0.71 16.26
N THR A 98 -1.75 -0.74 15.65
CA THR A 98 -0.50 -1.01 16.34
C THR A 98 0.64 -0.21 15.71
N ASP A 99 1.72 0.01 16.45
CA ASP A 99 2.97 0.59 15.93
C ASP A 99 3.91 -0.47 15.33
N ALA A 100 3.40 -1.70 15.15
CA ALA A 100 4.17 -2.79 14.60
C ALA A 100 4.09 -2.80 13.06
N ARG A 101 5.22 -3.06 12.42
CA ARG A 101 5.36 -3.27 10.98
C ARG A 101 5.60 -4.74 10.71
N LEU A 102 4.90 -5.31 9.74
CA LEU A 102 5.16 -6.67 9.28
C LEU A 102 6.44 -6.68 8.45
N ILE A 103 7.47 -7.40 8.88
CA ILE A 103 8.77 -7.43 8.18
C ILE A 103 9.04 -8.75 7.47
N ALA A 104 8.39 -9.84 7.88
CA ALA A 104 8.49 -11.13 7.21
C ALA A 104 7.35 -12.07 7.61
N VAL A 105 7.08 -13.05 6.76
CA VAL A 105 6.01 -14.04 6.96
C VAL A 105 6.56 -15.43 6.65
N GLU A 106 6.34 -16.36 7.57
CA GLU A 106 6.69 -17.77 7.42
C GLU A 106 5.51 -18.68 7.82
N LEU A 107 5.62 -19.98 7.55
CA LEU A 107 4.62 -20.96 7.98
C LEU A 107 4.43 -21.00 9.50
N ARG A 108 5.51 -20.78 10.25
CA ARG A 108 5.51 -20.88 11.72
C ARG A 108 4.96 -19.62 12.39
N GLY A 109 4.89 -18.50 11.69
CA GLY A 109 4.58 -17.21 12.29
C GLY A 109 4.98 -16.04 11.42
N VAL A 110 5.11 -14.88 12.05
CA VAL A 110 5.50 -13.63 11.36
C VAL A 110 6.57 -12.90 12.13
N GLY A 111 7.44 -12.20 11.41
CA GLY A 111 8.33 -11.20 12.00
C GLY A 111 7.64 -9.86 12.03
N ILE A 112 7.68 -9.19 13.17
CA ILE A 112 7.27 -7.79 13.29
C ILE A 112 8.43 -6.93 13.74
N GLU A 113 8.38 -5.66 13.36
CA GLU A 113 9.26 -4.62 13.87
C GLU A 113 8.43 -3.56 14.58
N ILE A 114 8.80 -3.19 15.80
CA ILE A 114 8.14 -2.15 16.58
C ILE A 114 9.20 -1.32 17.29
N ASN A 115 9.16 0.01 17.14
CA ASN A 115 10.15 0.93 17.70
C ASN A 115 11.61 0.52 17.39
N GLY A 116 11.88 0.02 16.18
CA GLY A 116 13.20 -0.44 15.74
C GLY A 116 13.66 -1.79 16.31
N ARG A 117 12.80 -2.49 17.06
CA ARG A 117 13.07 -3.84 17.58
C ARG A 117 12.31 -4.87 16.78
N ARG A 118 12.99 -5.95 16.41
CA ARG A 118 12.44 -7.05 15.61
C ARG A 118 12.10 -8.23 16.49
N TYR A 119 10.92 -8.79 16.31
CA TYR A 119 10.39 -9.88 17.10
C TYR A 119 9.72 -10.93 16.23
N PHE A 120 9.79 -12.18 16.66
CA PHE A 120 9.05 -13.27 16.06
C PHE A 120 7.74 -13.52 16.82
N LEU A 121 6.64 -13.58 16.09
CA LEU A 121 5.34 -13.96 16.61
C LEU A 121 4.95 -15.34 16.06
N PRO A 122 4.88 -16.37 16.91
CA PRO A 122 4.37 -17.66 16.49
C PRO A 122 2.87 -17.55 16.17
N LYS A 123 2.43 -18.29 15.16
CA LYS A 123 1.01 -18.42 14.80
C LYS A 123 0.23 -19.21 15.84
#